data_AF-A0A2H6N9D7-F1
#
_entry.id   AF-A0A2H6N9D7-F1
#
_cell.length_a   1.000
_cell.length_b   1.000
_cell.length_c   1.000
_cell.angle_alpha   90.00
_cell.angle_beta   90.00
_cell.angle_gamma   90.00
#
_symmetry.space_group_name_H-M   'P 1'
#
loop_
_entity.id
_entity.type
_entity.pdbx_description
1 polymer ?
#
loop_
_entity_poly.entity_id
_entity_poly.type
_entity_poly.pdbx_seq_one_letter_code
_entity_poly.pdbx_strand_id
1 'polypeptide(L)'
;MRNFVESLYDTTLELSSRKKHSLALYPLVTCLLCVSQKQFFLNRWHIFLNNCLSNLKNKDPKMARVALESLYRLLWVYMIRIKCESNTTTQSRLITIITTLFPKGSRGVVPRDMPLNIFVKIIQFIAQERLDFAMKEIIFDFLCVG
;
A
#
# COMPACT_ATOMS: atom_id res chain seq x y z
N MET A 1 25.76 2.07 5.71
CA MET A 1 24.46 1.58 5.17
C MET A 1 23.32 2.58 5.30
N ARG A 2 23.10 3.24 6.46
CA ARG A 2 21.98 4.20 6.71
C ARG A 2 21.81 5.25 5.59
N ASN A 3 22.90 5.94 5.24
CA ASN A 3 22.88 6.98 4.21
C ASN A 3 22.71 6.44 2.78
N PHE A 4 23.05 5.17 2.54
CA PHE A 4 23.02 4.59 1.20
C PHE A 4 21.60 4.30 0.73
N VAL A 5 20.74 3.78 1.61
CA VAL A 5 19.32 3.53 1.30
C VAL A 5 18.61 4.85 1.02
N GLU A 6 18.87 5.86 1.84
CA GLU A 6 18.25 7.18 1.71
C GLU A 6 18.76 7.93 0.46
N SER A 7 20.07 7.84 0.15
CA SER A 7 20.64 8.47 -1.04
C SER A 7 20.12 7.87 -2.36
N LEU A 8 19.75 6.59 -2.37
CA LEU A 8 19.23 5.93 -3.57
C LEU A 8 17.73 6.16 -3.77
N TYR A 9 16.99 6.52 -2.71
CA TYR A 9 15.54 6.57 -2.74
C TYR A 9 15.00 7.57 -3.76
N ASP A 10 15.44 8.83 -3.73
CA ASP A 10 14.87 9.89 -4.56
C ASP A 10 15.09 9.60 -6.05
N THR A 11 16.31 9.19 -6.43
CA THR A 11 16.62 8.79 -7.81
C THR A 11 15.80 7.59 -8.26
N THR A 12 15.68 6.56 -7.41
CA THR A 12 14.91 5.36 -7.75
C THR A 12 13.43 5.68 -7.90
N LEU A 13 12.88 6.53 -7.03
CA LEU A 13 11.49 6.97 -7.08
C LEU A 13 11.19 7.75 -8.36
N GLU A 14 12.06 8.71 -8.72
CA GLU A 14 11.91 9.50 -9.94
C GLU A 14 11.90 8.60 -11.18
N LEU A 15 12.86 7.68 -11.28
CA LEU A 15 12.96 6.74 -12.39
C LEU A 15 11.76 5.77 -12.43
N SER A 16 11.23 5.36 -11.27
CA SER A 16 10.06 4.45 -11.19
C SER A 16 8.79 5.06 -11.78
N SER A 17 8.68 6.39 -11.73
CA SER A 17 7.54 7.13 -12.28
C SER A 17 7.53 7.15 -13.82
N ARG A 18 8.65 6.76 -14.46
CA ARG A 18 8.76 6.65 -15.92
C ARG A 18 8.31 5.26 -16.38
N LYS A 19 7.26 5.20 -17.22
CA LYS A 19 6.59 3.95 -17.67
C LYS A 19 7.53 2.84 -18.13
N LYS A 20 8.64 3.18 -18.81
CA LYS A 20 9.60 2.21 -19.36
C LYS A 20 10.24 1.32 -18.30
N HIS A 21 10.41 1.81 -17.07
CA HIS A 21 11.16 1.12 -16.02
C HIS A 21 10.33 0.79 -14.77
N SER A 22 9.05 1.18 -14.74
CA SER A 22 8.18 1.04 -13.57
C SER A 22 8.12 -0.38 -13.03
N LEU A 23 8.00 -1.40 -13.89
CA LEU A 23 7.92 -2.81 -13.46
C LEU A 23 9.14 -3.28 -12.67
N ALA A 24 10.34 -2.85 -13.07
CA ALA A 24 11.58 -3.24 -12.39
C ALA A 24 11.87 -2.38 -11.15
N LEU A 25 11.48 -1.11 -11.18
CA LEU A 25 11.85 -0.15 -10.14
C LEU A 25 10.87 -0.12 -8.96
N TYR A 26 9.60 -0.47 -9.15
CA TYR A 26 8.64 -0.52 -8.03
C TYR A 26 9.09 -1.45 -6.90
N PRO A 27 9.50 -2.71 -7.17
CA PRO A 27 10.05 -3.59 -6.13
C PRO A 27 11.29 -2.99 -5.44
N LEU A 28 12.13 -2.27 -6.18
CA LEU A 28 13.32 -1.63 -5.62
C LEU A 28 12.96 -0.47 -4.69
N VAL A 29 12.06 0.44 -5.09
CA VAL A 29 11.56 1.51 -4.22
C VAL A 29 10.90 0.93 -2.97
N THR A 30 10.08 -0.12 -3.12
CA THR A 30 9.51 -0.86 -1.99
C THR A 30 10.60 -1.38 -1.07
N CYS A 31 11.62 -2.05 -1.60
CA CYS A 31 12.72 -2.61 -0.82
C CYS A 31 13.42 -1.51 -0.01
N LEU A 32 13.81 -0.40 -0.66
CA LEU A 32 14.47 0.73 -0.01
C LEU A 32 13.64 1.29 1.14
N LEU A 33 12.34 1.51 0.93
CA LEU A 33 11.44 1.96 2.00
C LEU A 33 11.32 0.91 3.11
N CYS A 34 11.12 -0.36 2.77
CA CYS A 34 10.92 -1.43 3.75
C CYS A 34 12.13 -1.66 4.66
N VAL A 35 13.35 -1.43 4.16
CA VAL A 35 14.59 -1.53 4.97
C VAL A 35 14.99 -0.21 5.63
N SER A 36 14.39 0.91 5.22
CA SER A 36 14.66 2.21 5.81
C SER A 36 14.23 2.29 7.28
N GLN A 37 14.65 3.37 7.92
CA GLN A 37 14.32 3.64 9.32
C GLN A 37 12.95 4.28 9.47
N LYS A 38 12.39 4.16 10.67
CA LYS A 38 11.03 4.65 10.99
C LYS A 38 10.78 6.07 10.51
N GLN A 39 11.66 7.01 10.85
CA GLN A 39 11.43 8.43 10.50
C GLN A 39 11.45 8.66 8.99
N PHE A 40 12.45 8.09 8.29
CA PHE A 40 12.55 8.20 6.84
C PHE A 40 11.34 7.58 6.14
N PHE A 41 10.95 6.36 6.56
CA PHE A 41 9.77 5.69 6.04
C PHE A 41 8.52 6.56 6.18
N LEU A 42 8.19 7.02 7.39
CA LEU A 42 7.00 7.84 7.65
C LEU A 42 7.00 9.12 6.80
N ASN A 43 8.17 9.75 6.64
CA ASN A 43 8.34 10.96 5.86
C ASN A 43 8.22 10.76 4.34
N ARG A 44 8.43 9.55 3.81
CA ARG A 44 8.59 9.33 2.35
C ARG A 44 7.63 8.33 1.74
N TRP A 45 7.19 7.31 2.48
CA TRP A 45 6.46 6.16 1.93
C TRP A 45 5.17 6.56 1.21
N HIS A 46 4.50 7.59 1.69
CA HIS A 46 3.22 8.05 1.16
C HIS A 46 3.31 8.61 -0.26
N ILE A 47 4.49 9.11 -0.66
CA ILE A 47 4.72 9.58 -2.03
C ILE A 47 4.62 8.38 -2.99
N PHE A 48 5.32 7.29 -2.64
CA PHE A 48 5.29 6.07 -3.42
C PHE A 48 3.98 5.27 -3.28
N LEU A 49 3.29 5.38 -2.13
CA LEU A 49 1.95 4.84 -1.95
C LEU A 49 0.98 5.36 -3.02
N ASN A 50 0.98 6.67 -3.27
CA ASN A 50 0.11 7.27 -4.29
C ASN A 50 0.38 6.70 -5.70
N ASN A 51 1.65 6.46 -6.01
CA ASN A 51 2.06 5.81 -7.25
C ASN A 51 1.55 4.35 -7.34
N CYS A 52 1.60 3.60 -6.24
CA CYS A 52 1.02 2.26 -6.17
C CYS A 52 -0.50 2.29 -6.39
N LEU A 53 -1.21 3.13 -5.64
CA LEU A 53 -2.68 3.21 -5.69
C LEU A 53 -3.19 3.59 -7.09
N SER A 54 -2.56 4.55 -7.75
CA SER A 54 -2.92 4.93 -9.13
C SER A 54 -2.73 3.79 -10.14
N ASN A 55 -1.74 2.92 -9.92
CA ASN A 55 -1.46 1.79 -10.81
C ASN A 55 -2.28 0.52 -10.50
N LEU A 56 -3.02 0.46 -9.39
CA LEU A 56 -3.94 -0.65 -9.12
C LEU A 56 -5.08 -0.75 -10.14
N LYS A 57 -5.44 0.37 -10.76
CA LYS A 57 -6.47 0.43 -11.83
C LYS A 57 -5.86 0.43 -13.23
N ASN A 58 -4.57 0.13 -13.36
CA ASN A 58 -3.89 0.12 -14.66
C ASN A 58 -4.44 -1.01 -15.54
N LYS A 59 -4.53 -0.76 -16.85
CA LYS A 59 -4.95 -1.77 -17.83
C LYS A 59 -3.92 -2.89 -17.99
N ASP A 60 -2.66 -2.64 -17.67
CA ASP A 60 -1.60 -3.65 -17.65
C ASP A 60 -1.66 -4.47 -16.35
N PRO A 61 -2.04 -5.77 -16.40
CA PRO A 61 -2.14 -6.62 -15.22
C PRO A 61 -0.81 -6.82 -14.50
N LYS A 62 0.32 -6.77 -15.23
CA LYS A 62 1.65 -6.90 -14.63
C LYS A 62 1.95 -5.70 -13.73
N MET A 63 1.60 -4.50 -14.20
CA MET A 63 1.80 -3.27 -13.43
C MET A 63 0.87 -3.23 -12.22
N ALA A 64 -0.40 -3.60 -12.38
CA ALA A 64 -1.36 -3.67 -11.27
C ALA A 64 -0.91 -4.68 -10.19
N ARG A 65 -0.39 -5.85 -10.60
CA ARG A 65 0.19 -6.84 -9.70
C ARG A 65 1.39 -6.30 -8.92
N VAL A 66 2.37 -5.70 -9.62
CA VAL A 66 3.56 -5.14 -8.98
C VAL A 66 3.18 -4.03 -8.00
N ALA A 67 2.23 -3.16 -8.37
CA ALA A 67 1.73 -2.10 -7.50
C ALA A 67 1.04 -2.65 -6.24
N LEU A 68 0.23 -3.71 -6.37
CA LEU A 68 -0.44 -4.35 -5.23
C LEU A 68 0.56 -5.03 -4.29
N GLU A 69 1.54 -5.74 -4.83
CA GLU A 69 2.62 -6.39 -4.07
C GLU A 69 3.48 -5.36 -3.32
N SER A 70 3.75 -4.20 -3.95
CA SER A 70 4.41 -3.06 -3.32
C SER A 70 3.57 -2.47 -2.18
N LEU A 71 2.29 -2.19 -2.42
CA LEU A 71 1.36 -1.67 -1.41
C LEU A 71 1.27 -2.59 -0.19
N TYR A 72 1.10 -3.90 -0.43
CA TYR A 72 1.03 -4.92 0.60
C TYR A 72 2.24 -4.86 1.55
N ARG A 73 3.47 -4.79 1.00
CA ARG A 73 4.71 -4.72 1.79
C ARG A 73 4.85 -3.40 2.55
N LEU A 74 4.51 -2.28 1.91
CA LEU A 74 4.55 -0.97 2.57
C LEU A 74 3.56 -0.91 3.73
N LEU A 75 2.35 -1.44 3.54
CA LEU A 75 1.33 -1.44 4.57
C LEU A 75 1.71 -2.34 5.76
N TRP A 76 2.35 -3.49 5.51
CA TRP A 76 2.92 -4.31 6.58
C TRP A 76 3.95 -3.53 7.41
N VAL A 77 4.87 -2.81 6.75
CA VAL A 77 5.86 -1.98 7.45
C VAL A 77 5.19 -0.87 8.25
N TYR A 78 4.21 -0.18 7.66
CA TYR A 78 3.50 0.91 8.31
C TYR A 78 2.69 0.46 9.53
N MET A 79 1.84 -0.56 9.36
CA MET A 79 0.96 -1.06 10.41
C MET A 79 1.77 -1.86 11.44
N ILE A 80 2.46 -2.92 11.01
CA ILE A 80 3.00 -3.93 11.94
C ILE A 80 4.38 -3.54 12.48
N ARG A 81 5.31 -3.12 11.60
CA ARG A 81 6.68 -2.81 12.03
C ARG A 81 6.79 -1.46 12.74
N ILE A 82 6.14 -0.43 12.20
CA ILE A 82 6.26 0.95 12.69
C ILE A 82 5.18 1.33 13.72
N LYS A 83 4.02 0.65 13.67
CA LYS A 83 2.83 0.92 14.48
C LYS A 83 2.22 2.30 14.23
N CYS A 84 2.13 2.66 12.94
CA CYS A 84 1.48 3.87 12.43
C CYS A 84 2.14 5.19 12.91
N GLU A 85 1.54 6.30 12.47
CA GLU A 85 1.86 7.66 12.96
C GLU A 85 0.67 8.22 13.75
N SER A 86 0.43 9.54 13.74
CA SER A 86 -0.74 10.12 14.42
C SER A 86 -2.06 9.51 13.95
N ASN A 87 -3.06 9.47 14.84
CA ASN A 87 -4.35 8.83 14.55
C ASN A 87 -5.06 9.43 13.34
N THR A 88 -5.12 10.76 13.22
CA THR A 88 -5.80 11.44 12.11
C THR A 88 -5.14 11.14 10.77
N THR A 89 -3.81 11.22 10.69
CA THR A 89 -3.08 10.92 9.45
C THR A 89 -3.23 9.46 9.07
N THR A 90 -3.11 8.55 10.05
CA THR A 90 -3.30 7.11 9.86
C THR A 90 -4.68 6.81 9.29
N GLN A 91 -5.73 7.38 9.88
CA GLN A 91 -7.11 7.18 9.42
C GLN A 91 -7.30 7.65 7.97
N SER A 92 -6.86 8.87 7.63
CA SER A 92 -6.97 9.39 6.26
C SER A 92 -6.25 8.51 5.24
N ARG A 93 -5.05 8.01 5.57
CA ARG A 93 -4.31 7.10 4.67
C ARG A 93 -5.02 5.77 4.50
N LEU A 94 -5.49 5.18 5.59
CA LEU A 94 -6.20 3.91 5.55
C LEU A 94 -7.48 4.02 4.72
N ILE A 95 -8.27 5.09 4.89
CA ILE A 95 -9.46 5.36 4.06
C ILE A 95 -9.11 5.35 2.57
N THR A 96 -8.07 6.06 2.15
CA THR A 96 -7.63 6.09 0.74
C THR A 96 -7.22 4.70 0.23
N ILE A 97 -6.51 3.92 1.06
CA ILE A 97 -6.09 2.56 0.70
C ILE A 97 -7.31 1.64 0.54
N ILE A 98 -8.19 1.61 1.54
CA ILE A 98 -9.32 0.67 1.54
C ILE A 98 -10.36 1.03 0.48
N THR A 99 -10.63 2.31 0.22
CA THR A 99 -11.58 2.72 -0.83
C THR A 99 -11.05 2.40 -2.23
N THR A 100 -9.73 2.32 -2.39
CA THR A 100 -9.11 1.89 -3.64
C THR A 100 -9.19 0.37 -3.81
N LEU A 101 -8.89 -0.40 -2.76
CA LEU A 101 -8.85 -1.87 -2.79
C LEU A 101 -10.24 -2.52 -2.71
N PHE A 102 -11.14 -1.91 -1.95
CA PHE A 102 -12.47 -2.37 -1.58
C PHE A 102 -13.49 -1.24 -1.85
N PRO A 103 -13.86 -0.99 -3.11
CA PRO A 103 -14.80 0.08 -3.45
C PRO A 103 -16.16 -0.14 -2.75
N LYS A 104 -16.67 0.88 -2.06
CA LYS A 104 -17.97 0.79 -1.35
C LYS A 104 -19.10 0.42 -2.33
N GLY A 105 -19.99 -0.47 -1.91
CA GLY A 105 -21.09 -0.99 -2.73
C GLY A 105 -20.69 -2.06 -3.75
N SER A 106 -19.41 -2.44 -3.83
CA SER A 106 -18.94 -3.57 -4.64
C SER A 106 -18.67 -4.79 -3.76
N ARG A 107 -19.03 -5.99 -4.22
CA ARG A 107 -18.61 -7.27 -3.60
C ARG A 107 -17.19 -7.70 -4.01
N GLY A 108 -16.49 -6.88 -4.79
CA GLY A 108 -15.20 -7.22 -5.38
C GLY A 108 -14.01 -6.47 -4.78
N VAL A 109 -12.82 -6.97 -5.11
CA VAL A 109 -11.53 -6.34 -4.80
C VAL A 109 -10.91 -5.73 -6.05
N VAL A 110 -9.97 -4.80 -5.88
CA VAL A 110 -9.21 -4.19 -6.98
C VAL A 110 -7.72 -4.41 -6.77
N PRO A 111 -7.00 -5.05 -7.72
CA PRO A 111 -7.47 -5.61 -9.00
C PRO A 111 -8.21 -6.94 -8.81
N ARG A 112 -9.15 -7.25 -9.73
CA ARG A 112 -10.06 -8.42 -9.61
C ARG A 112 -9.40 -9.77 -9.91
N ASP A 113 -8.32 -9.75 -10.69
CA ASP A 113 -7.57 -10.92 -11.17
C ASP A 113 -6.42 -11.32 -10.23
N MET A 114 -6.30 -10.65 -9.08
CA MET A 114 -5.25 -10.94 -8.10
C MET A 114 -5.68 -11.99 -7.08
N PRO A 115 -4.74 -12.83 -6.59
CA PRO A 115 -5.03 -13.82 -5.55
C PRO A 115 -5.65 -13.19 -4.29
N LEU A 116 -6.76 -13.75 -3.78
CA LEU A 116 -7.50 -13.18 -2.64
C LEU A 116 -6.70 -13.14 -1.33
N ASN A 117 -5.70 -14.02 -1.18
CA ASN A 117 -4.88 -14.11 0.02
C ASN A 117 -4.14 -12.80 0.35
N ILE A 118 -3.75 -12.01 -0.65
CA ILE A 118 -3.08 -10.73 -0.42
C ILE A 118 -4.02 -9.70 0.22
N PHE A 119 -5.29 -9.67 -0.20
CA PHE A 119 -6.30 -8.77 0.35
C PHE A 119 -6.68 -9.17 1.79
N VAL A 120 -6.84 -10.47 2.04
CA VAL A 120 -7.05 -10.99 3.40
C VAL A 120 -5.90 -10.58 4.32
N LYS A 121 -4.66 -10.67 3.85
CA LYS A 121 -3.49 -10.22 4.62
C LYS A 121 -3.48 -8.71 4.86
N ILE A 122 -3.87 -7.90 3.87
CA ILE A 122 -4.02 -6.45 4.04
C ILE A 122 -5.03 -6.13 5.15
N ILE A 123 -6.21 -6.76 5.12
CA ILE A 123 -7.24 -6.58 6.16
C ILE A 123 -6.69 -7.02 7.52
N GLN A 124 -5.98 -8.16 7.57
CA GLN A 124 -5.34 -8.65 8.80
C GLN A 124 -4.36 -7.62 9.38
N PHE A 125 -3.51 -6.99 8.55
CA PHE A 125 -2.56 -5.98 9.02
C PHE A 125 -3.26 -4.75 9.59
N ILE A 126 -4.34 -4.31 8.95
CA ILE A 126 -5.13 -3.17 9.43
C ILE A 126 -5.81 -3.52 10.74
N ALA A 127 -6.50 -4.67 10.80
CA ALA A 127 -7.25 -5.11 11.98
C ALA A 127 -6.35 -5.32 13.20
N GLN A 128 -5.11 -5.77 13.00
CA GLN A 128 -4.16 -6.00 14.10
C GLN A 128 -3.84 -4.72 14.88
N GLU A 129 -3.79 -3.56 14.23
CA GLU A 129 -3.46 -2.28 14.87
C GLU A 129 -4.67 -1.34 15.00
N ARG A 130 -5.73 -1.56 14.21
CA ARG A 130 -6.93 -0.72 14.10
C ARG A 130 -8.18 -1.59 13.85
N LEU A 131 -8.49 -2.45 14.81
CA LEU A 131 -9.62 -3.41 14.73
C LEU A 131 -10.96 -2.72 14.41
N ASP A 132 -11.33 -1.70 15.18
CA ASP A 132 -12.61 -0.99 15.01
C ASP A 132 -12.75 -0.39 13.61
N PHE A 133 -11.65 0.13 13.06
CA PHE A 133 -11.61 0.68 11.71
C PHE A 133 -11.83 -0.43 10.67
N ALA A 134 -11.10 -1.55 10.78
CA ALA A 134 -11.24 -2.67 9.86
C ALA A 134 -12.66 -3.27 9.88
N MET A 135 -13.27 -3.38 11.07
CA MET A 135 -14.62 -3.87 11.24
C MET A 135 -15.64 -2.95 10.57
N LYS A 136 -15.60 -1.65 10.89
CA LYS A 136 -16.58 -0.67 10.41
C LYS A 136 -16.46 -0.37 8.92
N GLU A 137 -15.24 -0.15 8.44
CA GLU A 137 -15.02 0.39 7.09
C GLU A 137 -14.77 -0.67 6.02
N ILE A 138 -14.58 -1.94 6.40
CA ILE A 138 -14.28 -3.02 5.45
C ILE A 138 -15.23 -4.20 5.67
N ILE A 139 -15.22 -4.79 6.87
CA ILE A 139 -15.89 -6.07 7.11
C ILE A 139 -17.42 -5.90 7.08
N PHE A 140 -17.96 -4.86 7.73
CA PHE A 140 -19.40 -4.59 7.67
C PHE A 140 -19.87 -4.18 6.27
N ASP A 141 -19.08 -3.40 5.53
CA ASP A 141 -19.39 -3.08 4.14
C ASP A 141 -19.52 -4.37 3.29
N PHE A 142 -18.67 -5.38 3.49
CA PHE A 142 -18.83 -6.67 2.81
C PHE A 142 -20.05 -7.50 3.27
N LEU A 143 -20.42 -7.43 4.54
CA LEU A 143 -21.58 -8.17 5.09
C LEU A 143 -22.93 -7.53 4.71
N CYS A 144 -22.97 -6.20 4.60
CA CYS A 144 -24.20 -5.44 4.35
C CYS A 144 -24.60 -5.38 2.86
N VAL A 145 -23.73 -5.77 1.93
CA VAL A 145 -24.12 -5.94 0.52
C VAL A 145 -24.85 -7.28 0.40
N GLY A 146 -26.08 -7.34 0.92
CA GLY A 146 -27.03 -8.46 0.89
C GLY A 146 -28.19 -8.14 -0.03
#